data_AF-A0A087QHS5-F1
#
_entry.id   AF-A0A087QHS5-F1
#
_cell.length_a   1.000
_cell.length_b   1.000
_cell.length_c   1.000
_cell.angle_alpha   90.00
_cell.angle_beta   90.00
_cell.angle_gamma   90.00
#
_symmetry.space_group_name_H-M   'P 1'
#
loop_
_entity.id
_entity.type
_entity.pdbx_description
1 polymer ?
#
loop_
_entity_poly.entity_id
_entity_poly.type
_entity_poly.pdbx_seq_one_letter_code
_entity_poly.pdbx_strand_id
1 'polypeptide(L)'
;QAVGNDGPVVVKVPFSITDLNNWKAAAGSYRDDSDQVASAFEMIKTQDPDWKDIKVIMQVLFDSTEREMICKMSRTQVEAQIVAGTLQGQLKHHFPLADPGWDPNDSGQKLLLTQYKRWVLFGIRNAIPKAINWSKLYEIKQDRKEPPTDFLN
;
A
#
# COMPACT_ATOMS: atom_id res chain seq x y z
N GLN A 1 -8.46 44.83 0.74
CA GLN A 1 -8.87 43.41 0.92
C GLN A 1 -8.42 42.68 -0.34
N ALA A 2 -7.23 42.07 -0.32
CA ALA A 2 -6.68 41.37 -1.47
C ALA A 2 -6.97 39.88 -1.29
N VAL A 3 -7.85 39.34 -2.13
CA VAL A 3 -8.14 37.90 -2.21
C VAL A 3 -7.07 37.31 -3.14
N GLY A 4 -6.08 36.65 -2.56
CA GLY A 4 -5.17 35.79 -3.31
C GLY A 4 -5.93 34.55 -3.77
N ASN A 5 -5.81 34.21 -5.04
CA ASN A 5 -6.50 33.10 -5.72
C ASN A 5 -5.89 31.72 -5.40
N ASP A 6 -5.23 31.59 -4.25
CA ASP A 6 -4.62 30.34 -3.84
C ASP A 6 -5.62 29.59 -2.97
N GLY A 7 -6.04 28.42 -3.45
CA GLY A 7 -6.90 27.52 -2.69
C GLY A 7 -6.28 27.12 -1.34
N PRO A 8 -6.99 26.33 -0.52
CA PRO A 8 -6.49 25.95 0.80
C PRO A 8 -5.12 25.27 0.72
N VAL A 9 -4.13 25.89 1.36
CA VAL A 9 -2.76 25.37 1.47
C VAL A 9 -2.72 24.26 2.52
N VAL A 10 -2.17 23.11 2.16
CA VAL A 10 -1.88 21.99 3.06
C VAL A 10 -0.67 22.36 3.91
N VAL A 11 -0.89 22.51 5.21
CA VAL A 11 0.18 22.72 6.20
C VAL A 11 0.67 21.35 6.68
N LYS A 12 1.97 21.08 6.52
CA LYS A 12 2.58 19.84 7.00
C LYS A 12 2.65 19.82 8.53
N VAL A 13 2.06 18.79 9.13
CA VAL A 13 2.19 18.48 10.55
C VAL A 13 2.97 17.16 10.70
N PRO A 14 4.15 17.17 11.35
CA PRO A 14 4.90 15.93 11.59
C PRO A 14 4.12 14.96 12.49
N PHE A 15 4.29 13.67 12.26
CA PHE A 15 3.75 12.64 13.16
C PHE A 15 4.41 12.70 14.52
N SER A 16 3.61 12.57 15.58
CA SER A 16 4.15 12.43 16.92
C SER A 16 4.68 11.01 17.14
N ILE A 17 5.64 10.87 18.06
CA ILE A 17 6.14 9.54 18.47
C ILE A 17 4.99 8.68 19.02
N THR A 18 4.02 9.30 19.70
CA THR A 18 2.82 8.64 20.20
C THR A 18 1.98 8.06 19.07
N ASP A 19 1.76 8.82 17.99
CA ASP A 19 1.02 8.34 16.82
C ASP A 19 1.73 7.15 16.17
N LEU A 20 3.04 7.26 15.96
CA LEU A 20 3.84 6.18 15.38
C LEU A 20 3.78 4.90 16.21
N ASN A 21 3.87 5.00 17.54
CA ASN A 21 3.75 3.86 18.44
C ASN A 21 2.34 3.24 18.41
N ASN A 22 1.30 4.07 18.40
CA ASN A 22 -0.09 3.61 18.33
C ASN A 22 -0.38 2.90 17.01
N TRP A 23 0.12 3.43 15.88
CA TRP A 23 -0.03 2.79 14.57
C TRP A 23 0.73 1.49 14.48
N LYS A 24 1.93 1.41 15.02
CA LYS A 24 2.69 0.16 15.10
C LYS A 24 1.94 -0.90 15.91
N ALA A 25 1.38 -0.51 17.06
CA ALA A 25 0.58 -1.41 17.89
C ALA A 25 -0.70 -1.86 17.17
N ALA A 26 -1.39 -0.95 16.47
CA ALA A 26 -2.60 -1.27 15.71
C ALA A 26 -2.34 -2.17 14.50
N ALA A 27 -1.21 -1.99 13.83
CA ALA A 27 -0.81 -2.81 12.68
C ALA A 27 -0.46 -4.24 13.09
N GLY A 28 0.20 -4.43 14.24
CA GLY A 28 0.67 -5.76 14.66
C GLY A 28 1.80 -6.29 13.79
N SER A 29 1.89 -7.61 13.66
CA SER A 29 2.93 -8.31 12.90
C SER A 29 2.48 -8.51 11.46
N TYR A 30 3.27 -8.00 10.50
CA TYR A 30 2.95 -8.10 9.08
C TYR A 30 2.92 -9.53 8.55
N ARG A 31 3.76 -10.42 9.10
CA ARG A 31 3.77 -11.83 8.72
C ARG A 31 2.59 -12.62 9.26
N ASP A 32 2.03 -12.18 10.38
CA ASP A 32 0.90 -12.86 11.01
C ASP A 32 -0.41 -12.45 10.31
N ASP A 33 -0.58 -11.16 10.03
CA ASP A 33 -1.76 -10.65 9.32
C ASP A 33 -1.44 -9.44 8.43
N SER A 34 -1.21 -9.70 7.15
CA SER A 34 -0.98 -8.65 6.15
C SER A 34 -2.21 -7.77 5.89
N ASP A 35 -3.43 -8.29 6.09
CA ASP A 35 -4.67 -7.55 5.84
C ASP A 35 -4.94 -6.55 6.99
N GLN A 36 -4.61 -6.92 8.24
CA GLN A 36 -4.62 -6.00 9.38
C GLN A 36 -3.66 -4.84 9.17
N VAL A 37 -2.40 -5.11 8.79
CA VAL A 37 -1.42 -4.04 8.53
C VAL A 37 -1.84 -3.16 7.36
N ALA A 38 -2.43 -3.73 6.31
CA ALA A 38 -2.99 -2.97 5.20
C ALA A 38 -4.12 -2.03 5.66
N SER A 39 -4.96 -2.49 6.59
CA SER A 39 -6.05 -1.69 7.17
C SER A 39 -5.52 -0.54 8.03
N ALA A 40 -4.47 -0.79 8.82
CA ALA A 40 -3.77 0.26 9.56
C ALA A 40 -3.16 1.30 8.62
N PHE A 41 -2.51 0.88 7.52
CA PHE A 41 -1.97 1.79 6.52
C PHE A 41 -3.06 2.64 5.83
N GLU A 42 -4.22 2.06 5.53
CA GLU A 42 -5.38 2.81 5.01
C GLU A 42 -5.87 3.88 5.97
N MET A 43 -5.93 3.59 7.28
CA MET A 43 -6.28 4.59 8.29
C MET A 43 -5.25 5.73 8.32
N ILE A 44 -3.95 5.43 8.25
CA ILE A 44 -2.90 6.46 8.28
C ILE A 44 -2.93 7.34 7.02
N LYS A 45 -3.32 6.80 5.86
CA LYS A 45 -3.47 7.59 4.63
C LYS A 45 -4.47 8.75 4.77
N THR A 46 -5.41 8.69 5.71
CA THR A 46 -6.36 9.79 5.99
C THR A 46 -5.68 11.03 6.56
N GLN A 47 -4.44 10.90 7.06
CA GLN A 47 -3.62 12.02 7.55
C GLN A 47 -2.87 12.74 6.42
N ASP A 48 -3.23 12.46 5.16
CA ASP A 48 -2.59 13.00 3.96
C ASP A 48 -1.05 12.98 3.95
N PRO A 49 -0.38 11.86 4.31
CA PRO A 49 1.07 11.79 4.36
C PRO A 49 1.71 12.16 3.02
N ASP A 50 2.82 12.88 3.04
CA ASP A 50 3.67 13.05 1.85
C ASP A 50 4.55 11.82 1.60
N TRP A 51 5.41 11.88 0.58
CA TRP A 51 6.30 10.75 0.25
C TRP A 51 7.24 10.40 1.41
N LYS A 52 7.80 11.39 2.12
CA LYS A 52 8.73 11.17 3.25
C LYS A 52 8.00 10.56 4.43
N ASP A 53 6.79 11.03 4.69
CA ASP A 53 5.94 10.51 5.75
C ASP A 53 5.62 9.02 5.50
N ILE A 54 5.33 8.64 4.25
CA ILE A 54 5.16 7.22 3.87
C ILE A 54 6.45 6.43 4.11
N LYS A 55 7.63 6.98 3.84
CA LYS A 55 8.90 6.29 4.15
C LYS A 55 9.06 6.04 5.65
N VAL A 56 8.73 7.02 6.49
CA VAL A 56 8.76 6.87 7.96
C VAL A 56 7.77 5.81 8.41
N ILE A 57 6.53 5.85 7.93
CA ILE A 57 5.51 4.84 8.22
C ILE A 57 6.01 3.44 7.84
N MET A 58 6.59 3.28 6.63
CA MET A 58 7.13 2.00 6.21
C MET A 58 8.28 1.51 7.12
N GLN A 59 9.13 2.40 7.61
CA GLN A 59 10.20 2.05 8.55
C GLN A 59 9.69 1.64 9.92
N VAL A 60 8.57 2.21 10.37
CA VAL A 60 7.94 1.91 11.66
C VAL A 60 7.19 0.57 11.63
N LEU A 61 6.46 0.31 10.55
CA LEU A 61 5.55 -0.85 10.43
C LEU A 61 6.24 -2.14 9.98
N PHE A 62 7.34 -2.05 9.23
CA PHE A 62 7.91 -3.21 8.55
C PHE A 62 9.41 -3.34 8.80
N ASP A 63 9.93 -4.56 8.84
CA ASP A 63 11.36 -4.84 8.82
C ASP A 63 11.99 -4.55 7.43
N SER A 64 13.33 -4.66 7.30
CA SER A 64 14.00 -4.39 6.03
C SER A 64 13.59 -5.31 4.89
N THR A 65 13.38 -6.59 5.18
CA THR A 65 13.01 -7.62 4.21
C THR A 65 11.57 -7.42 3.74
N GLU A 66 10.66 -7.14 4.67
CA GLU A 66 9.26 -6.82 4.39
C GLU A 66 9.14 -5.58 3.51
N ARG A 67 9.88 -4.51 3.82
CA ARG A 67 9.93 -3.32 2.98
C ARG A 67 10.44 -3.61 1.57
N GLU A 68 11.45 -4.46 1.42
CA GLU A 68 11.99 -4.85 0.12
C GLU A 68 10.93 -5.61 -0.70
N MET A 69 10.25 -6.59 -0.08
CA MET A 69 9.18 -7.35 -0.72
C MET A 69 8.01 -6.45 -1.14
N ILE A 70 7.58 -5.54 -0.25
CA ILE A 70 6.52 -4.55 -0.55
C ILE A 70 6.93 -3.68 -1.73
N CYS A 71 8.14 -3.10 -1.70
CA CYS A 71 8.64 -2.26 -2.79
C CYS A 71 8.70 -3.02 -4.12
N LYS A 72 9.18 -4.27 -4.10
CA LYS A 72 9.27 -5.12 -5.29
C LYS A 72 7.87 -5.37 -5.87
N MET A 73 6.93 -5.79 -5.04
CA MET A 73 5.55 -6.07 -5.47
C MET A 73 4.85 -4.82 -6.02
N SER A 74 5.00 -3.68 -5.36
CA SER A 74 4.47 -2.39 -5.84
C SER A 74 5.05 -2.02 -7.21
N ARG A 75 6.36 -2.19 -7.41
CA ARG A 75 7.02 -1.86 -8.68
C ARG A 75 6.60 -2.81 -9.81
N THR A 76 6.52 -4.10 -9.55
CA THR A 76 6.01 -5.08 -10.53
C THR A 76 4.61 -4.73 -10.98
N GLN A 77 3.74 -4.28 -10.09
CA GLN A 77 2.40 -3.82 -10.46
C GLN A 77 2.41 -2.57 -11.34
N VAL A 78 3.28 -1.60 -11.05
CA VAL A 78 3.44 -0.39 -11.86
C VAL A 78 3.98 -0.75 -13.24
N GLU A 79 5.00 -1.60 -13.33
CA GLU A 79 5.55 -2.11 -14.59
C GLU A 79 4.49 -2.83 -15.41
N ALA A 80 3.67 -3.68 -14.79
CA ALA A 80 2.58 -4.37 -15.47
C ALA A 80 1.57 -3.39 -16.08
N GLN A 81 1.22 -2.32 -15.36
CA GLN A 81 0.33 -1.26 -15.87
C GLN A 81 0.97 -0.48 -17.04
N ILE A 82 2.28 -0.25 -17.00
CA ILE A 82 3.02 0.38 -18.11
C ILE A 82 3.01 -0.52 -19.34
N VAL A 83 3.33 -1.80 -19.18
CA VAL A 83 3.34 -2.78 -20.28
C VAL A 83 1.94 -2.95 -20.88
N ALA A 84 0.89 -2.94 -20.06
CA ALA A 84 -0.49 -3.00 -20.50
C ALA A 84 -1.00 -1.70 -21.16
N GLY A 85 -0.19 -0.63 -21.16
CA GLY A 85 -0.55 0.68 -21.72
C GLY A 85 -1.56 1.49 -20.88
N THR A 86 -1.97 0.98 -19.71
CA THR A 86 -2.88 1.68 -18.80
C THR A 86 -2.20 2.82 -18.03
N LEU A 87 -0.88 2.77 -17.92
CA LEU A 87 -0.06 3.82 -17.32
C LEU A 87 1.04 4.26 -18.31
N GLN A 88 1.16 5.56 -18.55
CA GLN A 88 2.17 6.12 -19.46
C GLN A 88 3.43 6.55 -18.70
N GLY A 89 4.58 6.54 -19.36
CA GLY A 89 5.86 6.96 -18.78
C GLY A 89 6.68 5.82 -18.18
N GLN A 90 7.63 6.16 -17.31
CA GLN A 90 8.59 5.18 -16.76
C GLN A 90 8.32 4.92 -15.28
N LEU A 91 8.62 3.70 -14.83
CA LEU A 91 8.47 3.25 -13.44
C LEU A 91 9.00 4.27 -12.41
N LYS A 92 10.18 4.86 -12.64
CA LYS A 92 10.78 5.81 -11.69
C LYS A 92 9.97 7.08 -11.45
N HIS A 93 9.10 7.48 -12.38
CA HIS A 93 8.22 8.64 -12.21
C HIS A 93 7.00 8.31 -11.35
N HIS A 94 6.62 7.04 -11.29
CA HIS A 94 5.42 6.56 -10.61
C HIS A 94 5.74 5.98 -9.23
N PHE A 95 6.84 5.24 -9.14
CA PHE A 95 7.34 4.62 -7.92
C PHE A 95 8.83 4.92 -7.73
N PRO A 96 9.16 6.18 -7.36
CA PRO A 96 10.53 6.60 -7.13
C PRO A 96 11.12 5.92 -5.89
N LEU A 97 12.42 5.62 -5.94
CA LEU A 97 13.18 5.05 -4.81
C LEU A 97 13.79 6.14 -3.90
N ALA A 98 14.07 7.31 -4.46
CA ALA A 98 14.54 8.50 -3.76
C ALA A 98 13.42 9.54 -3.68
N ASP A 99 13.59 10.54 -2.82
CA ASP A 99 12.64 11.63 -2.64
C ASP A 99 12.37 12.34 -3.98
N PRO A 100 11.13 12.27 -4.51
CA PRO A 100 10.80 12.93 -5.77
C PRO A 100 10.56 14.44 -5.60
N GLY A 101 10.50 14.95 -4.37
CA GLY A 101 10.22 16.36 -4.10
C GLY A 101 8.78 16.77 -4.41
N TRP A 102 7.84 15.82 -4.39
CA TRP A 102 6.43 16.11 -4.69
C TRP A 102 5.81 17.05 -3.65
N ASP A 103 5.29 18.18 -4.13
CA ASP A 103 4.53 19.15 -3.34
C ASP A 103 3.05 18.70 -3.25
N PRO A 104 2.53 18.44 -2.04
CA PRO A 104 1.12 18.09 -1.86
C PRO A 104 0.14 19.20 -2.22
N ASN A 105 0.61 20.46 -2.38
CA ASN A 105 -0.20 21.60 -2.81
C ASN A 105 -0.32 21.71 -4.33
N ASP A 106 0.60 21.09 -5.08
CA ASP A 106 0.50 21.01 -6.53
C ASP A 106 -0.46 19.88 -6.93
N SER A 107 -1.48 20.19 -7.74
CA SER A 107 -2.54 19.24 -8.06
C SER A 107 -2.04 18.02 -8.86
N GLY A 108 -1.06 18.21 -9.74
CA GLY A 108 -0.44 17.13 -10.52
C GLY A 108 0.40 16.22 -9.63
N GLN A 109 1.20 16.80 -8.74
CA GLN A 109 2.05 16.07 -7.81
C GLN A 109 1.23 15.39 -6.70
N LYS A 110 0.11 15.98 -6.28
CA LYS A 110 -0.86 15.33 -5.38
C LYS A 110 -1.48 14.07 -6.00
N LEU A 111 -1.74 14.09 -7.31
CA LEU A 111 -2.21 12.89 -8.02
C LEU A 111 -1.14 11.79 -8.03
N LEU A 112 0.12 12.14 -8.31
CA LEU A 112 1.25 11.21 -8.24
C LEU A 112 1.40 10.61 -6.84
N LEU A 113 1.31 11.44 -5.80
CA LEU A 113 1.36 11.00 -4.40
C LEU A 113 0.19 10.07 -4.06
N THR A 114 -1.02 10.38 -4.51
CA THR A 114 -2.21 9.53 -4.31
C THR A 114 -2.01 8.15 -4.95
N GLN A 115 -1.48 8.13 -6.17
CA GLN A 115 -1.24 6.89 -6.88
C GLN A 115 -0.09 6.09 -6.25
N TYR A 116 0.97 6.75 -5.79
CA TYR A 116 2.03 6.15 -5.00
C TYR A 116 1.50 5.45 -3.75
N LYS A 117 0.64 6.12 -2.96
CA LYS A 117 -0.03 5.51 -1.78
C LYS A 117 -0.81 4.24 -2.16
N ARG A 118 -1.48 4.23 -3.32
CA ARG A 118 -2.23 3.05 -3.81
C ARG A 118 -1.31 1.89 -4.15
N TRP A 119 -0.19 2.15 -4.82
CA TRP A 119 0.78 1.09 -5.15
C TRP A 119 1.51 0.56 -3.91
N VAL A 120 1.83 1.41 -2.93
CA VAL A 120 2.39 0.95 -1.64
C VAL A 120 1.40 0.01 -0.95
N LEU A 121 0.12 0.40 -0.85
CA LEU A 121 -0.92 -0.46 -0.28
C LEU A 121 -1.08 -1.78 -1.05
N PHE A 122 -1.04 -1.74 -2.39
CA PHE A 122 -1.03 -2.95 -3.20
C PHE A 122 0.14 -3.87 -2.82
N GLY A 123 1.33 -3.30 -2.66
CA GLY A 123 2.50 -4.04 -2.20
C GLY A 123 2.28 -4.67 -0.82
N ILE A 124 1.75 -3.92 0.14
CA ILE A 124 1.42 -4.41 1.49
C ILE A 124 0.45 -5.60 1.41
N ARG A 125 -0.57 -5.56 0.55
CA ARG A 125 -1.55 -6.66 0.45
C ARG A 125 -1.05 -7.91 -0.28
N ASN A 126 0.00 -7.80 -1.09
CA ASN A 126 0.39 -8.86 -2.03
C ASN A 126 1.84 -9.32 -1.90
N ALA A 127 2.67 -8.67 -1.10
CA ALA A 127 4.10 -9.01 -1.01
C ALA A 127 4.37 -10.31 -0.27
N ILE A 128 3.56 -10.65 0.74
CA ILE A 128 3.59 -11.97 1.37
C ILE A 128 2.55 -12.84 0.67
N PRO A 129 2.95 -13.98 0.09
CA PRO A 129 1.98 -14.96 -0.40
C PRO A 129 1.10 -15.37 0.78
N LYS A 130 -0.20 -15.10 0.70
CA LYS A 130 -1.16 -15.65 1.68
C LYS A 130 -0.91 -17.15 1.67
N ALA A 131 -0.50 -17.71 2.82
CA ALA A 131 -0.23 -19.13 2.91
C ALA A 131 -1.47 -19.85 2.38
N ILE A 132 -1.35 -20.46 1.19
CA ILE A 132 -2.35 -21.40 0.72
C ILE A 132 -2.36 -22.45 1.80
N ASN A 133 -3.45 -22.49 2.57
CA ASN A 133 -3.60 -23.49 3.59
C ASN A 133 -3.82 -24.82 2.84
N TRP A 134 -2.73 -25.48 2.48
CA TRP A 134 -2.73 -26.73 1.74
C TRP A 134 -3.54 -27.80 2.49
N SER A 135 -3.60 -27.74 3.83
CA SER A 135 -4.47 -28.64 4.61
C SER A 135 -5.95 -28.44 4.30
N LYS A 136 -6.43 -27.20 4.13
CA LYS A 136 -7.80 -26.91 3.65
C LYS A 136 -8.03 -27.35 2.20
N LEU A 137 -7.01 -27.27 1.35
CA LEU A 137 -7.12 -27.73 -0.04
C LEU A 137 -7.26 -29.26 -0.13
N TYR A 138 -6.59 -30.02 0.74
CA TYR A 138 -6.72 -31.48 0.82
C TYR A 138 -7.95 -31.95 1.63
N GLU A 139 -8.61 -31.06 2.36
CA GLU A 139 -9.90 -31.31 3.02
C GLU A 139 -11.08 -31.22 2.04
N ILE A 140 -10.90 -30.58 0.88
CA ILE A 140 -11.88 -30.58 -0.21
C ILE A 140 -11.86 -31.96 -0.89
N LYS A 141 -12.64 -32.87 -0.33
CA LYS A 141 -12.98 -34.16 -0.95
C LYS A 141 -14.48 -34.17 -1.17
N GLN A 142 -14.87 -34.45 -2.41
CA GLN A 142 -16.26 -34.68 -2.75
C GLN A 142 -16.83 -35.76 -1.82
N ASP A 143 -17.91 -35.44 -1.11
CA ASP A 143 -18.57 -36.42 -0.26
C ASP A 143 -19.16 -37.53 -1.14
N ARG A 144 -19.24 -38.76 -0.63
CA ARG A 144 -19.83 -39.91 -1.34
C ARG A 144 -21.28 -39.67 -1.78
N LYS A 145 -21.97 -38.73 -1.14
CA LYS A 145 -23.37 -38.37 -1.43
C LYS A 145 -23.51 -37.11 -2.28
N GLU A 146 -22.43 -36.40 -2.54
CA GLU A 146 -22.43 -35.17 -3.32
C GLU A 146 -22.25 -35.52 -4.81
N PRO A 147 -23.18 -35.15 -5.70
CA PRO A 147 -23.00 -35.37 -7.13
C PRO A 147 -21.88 -34.47 -7.69
N PRO A 148 -21.10 -34.92 -8.69
CA PRO A 148 -19.93 -34.19 -9.19
C PRO A 148 -20.20 -32.76 -9.66
N THR A 149 -21.40 -32.49 -10.14
CA THR A 149 -21.83 -31.15 -10.55
C THR A 149 -21.96 -30.18 -9.39
N ASP A 150 -22.32 -30.64 -8.19
CA ASP A 150 -22.46 -29.76 -7.02
C ASP A 150 -21.08 -29.44 -6.40
N PHE A 151 -20.14 -30.39 -6.49
CA PHE A 151 -18.76 -30.20 -6.03
C PHE A 151 -17.94 -29.24 -6.92
N LEU A 152 -18.30 -29.12 -8.21
CA LEU A 152 -17.58 -28.31 -9.19
C LEU A 152 -18.13 -26.88 -9.37
N ASN A 153 -19.24 -26.54 -8.71
CA ASN A 153 -19.87 -25.21 -8.73
C ASN A 153 -19.41 -24.35 -7.55
#